data_AF-A0A2V7F740-F1
#
_entry.id   AF-A0A2V7F740-F1
#
_cell.length_a   1.000
_cell.length_b   1.000
_cell.length_c   1.000
_cell.angle_alpha   90.00
_cell.angle_beta   90.00
_cell.angle_gamma   90.00
#
_symmetry.space_group_name_H-M   'P 1'
#
loop_
_entity.id
_entity.type
_entity.pdbx_description
1 polymer ?
#
loop_
_entity_poly.entity_id
_entity_poly.type
_entity_poly.pdbx_seq_one_letter_code
_entity_poly.pdbx_strand_id
1 'polypeptide(L)'
;MRSQGWTALILDTNGNGKRDDYVEPNEPVDPTKDKRIAAAFYGVAVNPNDGTVWGSVLGFPGYVIRLDPGTNPPATALAEVFEPPLPGYGPRGMDIDRRGVVWTPLSSGHIASFERKKCKGPLNGPTVTGKHCPEGWTLYPFPGPQLANVTETGSAEASYYTWVDQFDTLGLGRDVPIATGNGNESLLALVNSNFVNLRVPYPLGFYTKWMDGRIDDPDTGWKGRGLWATVSTRAPFHMEGGKGTTSKVVKFQLRPDPLAR
;
A
#
# COMPACT_ATOMS: atom_id res chain seq x y z
N MET A 1 -27.38 -7.54 0.55
CA MET A 1 -26.07 -8.19 0.56
C MET A 1 -26.18 -9.52 1.29
N ARG A 2 -25.77 -10.63 0.69
CA ARG A 2 -25.51 -11.90 1.40
C ARG A 2 -24.01 -11.96 1.68
N SER A 3 -23.62 -12.50 2.85
CA SER A 3 -22.20 -12.76 3.12
C SER A 3 -21.64 -13.71 2.06
N GLN A 4 -20.46 -13.39 1.50
CA GLN A 4 -19.77 -14.26 0.53
C GLN A 4 -18.97 -15.40 1.22
N GLY A 5 -19.16 -15.59 2.52
CA GLY A 5 -18.43 -16.55 3.34
C GLY A 5 -17.14 -15.98 3.91
N TRP A 6 -16.34 -16.85 4.53
CA TRP A 6 -14.98 -16.53 4.99
C TRP A 6 -14.00 -17.53 4.38
N THR A 7 -12.74 -17.13 4.26
CA THR A 7 -11.65 -18.06 3.94
C THR A 7 -10.44 -17.78 4.82
N ALA A 8 -9.68 -18.84 5.09
CA ALA A 8 -8.33 -18.72 5.62
C ALA A 8 -7.34 -18.29 4.52
N LEU A 9 -6.19 -17.78 4.92
CA LEU A 9 -5.04 -17.57 4.05
C LEU A 9 -4.24 -18.88 4.00
N ILE A 10 -4.37 -19.60 2.89
CA ILE A 10 -3.76 -20.92 2.69
C ILE A 10 -2.70 -20.81 1.60
N LEU A 11 -1.45 -21.13 1.93
CA LEU A 11 -0.38 -21.30 0.96
C LEU A 11 -0.45 -22.70 0.38
N ASP A 12 -0.41 -22.80 -0.95
CA ASP A 12 -0.27 -24.05 -1.71
C ASP A 12 1.16 -24.60 -1.52
N THR A 13 1.46 -25.16 -0.35
CA THR A 13 2.80 -25.65 -0.02
C THR A 13 3.10 -27.01 -0.64
N ASN A 14 2.08 -27.78 -1.03
CA ASN A 14 2.26 -29.03 -1.76
C ASN A 14 2.49 -28.79 -3.27
N GLY A 15 2.13 -27.61 -3.79
CA GLY A 15 2.48 -27.11 -5.12
C GLY A 15 1.56 -27.58 -6.25
N ASN A 16 0.36 -28.10 -5.95
CA ASN A 16 -0.50 -28.71 -6.96
C ASN A 16 -1.55 -27.76 -7.58
N GLY A 17 -1.58 -26.51 -7.16
CA GLY A 17 -2.41 -25.46 -7.74
C GLY A 17 -3.87 -25.47 -7.27
N LYS A 18 -4.23 -26.27 -6.26
CA LYS A 18 -5.56 -26.28 -5.64
C LYS A 18 -5.41 -26.23 -4.12
N ARG A 19 -6.45 -25.73 -3.46
CA ARG A 19 -6.51 -25.82 -2.01
C ARG A 19 -6.87 -27.23 -1.58
N ASP A 20 -6.05 -27.82 -0.72
CA ASP A 20 -6.27 -29.11 -0.08
C ASP A 20 -6.44 -28.97 1.44
N ASP A 21 -6.45 -30.11 2.14
CA ASP A 21 -6.22 -30.16 3.57
C ASP A 21 -4.91 -29.43 3.90
N TYR A 22 -4.92 -28.66 4.99
CA TYR A 22 -3.79 -27.85 5.40
C TYR A 22 -3.39 -28.10 6.85
N VAL A 23 -2.12 -27.81 7.14
CA VAL A 23 -1.60 -27.70 8.51
C VAL A 23 -1.79 -26.29 9.06
N GLU A 24 -1.89 -26.17 10.38
CA GLU A 24 -2.04 -24.89 11.08
C GLU A 24 -0.72 -24.09 11.12
N PRO A 25 -0.75 -22.76 11.35
CA PRO A 25 0.45 -21.91 11.25
C PRO A 25 1.66 -22.38 12.07
N ASN A 26 1.40 -22.94 13.27
CA ASN A 26 2.43 -23.40 14.21
C ASN A 26 2.87 -24.86 13.97
N GLU A 27 2.28 -25.54 13.00
CA GLU A 27 2.62 -26.92 12.66
C GLU A 27 3.72 -26.97 11.59
N PRO A 28 4.55 -28.03 11.57
CA PRO A 28 5.55 -28.21 10.51
C PRO A 28 4.86 -28.34 9.14
N VAL A 29 5.55 -27.91 8.08
CA VAL A 29 5.08 -28.13 6.71
C VAL A 29 4.99 -29.63 6.44
N ASP A 30 3.84 -30.09 5.97
CA ASP A 30 3.60 -31.45 5.50
C ASP A 30 3.64 -31.43 3.96
N PRO A 31 4.54 -32.19 3.29
CA PRO A 31 4.64 -32.21 1.83
C PRO A 31 3.37 -32.63 1.09
N THR A 32 2.42 -33.27 1.77
CA THR A 32 1.15 -33.72 1.20
C THR A 32 0.00 -32.73 1.41
N LYS A 33 0.24 -31.64 2.14
CA LYS A 33 -0.78 -30.67 2.56
C LYS A 33 -0.37 -29.24 2.26
N ASP A 34 -1.37 -28.38 2.26
CA ASP A 34 -1.19 -26.94 2.26
C ASP A 34 -0.82 -26.41 3.65
N LYS A 35 -0.51 -25.12 3.75
CA LYS A 35 -0.22 -24.48 5.03
C LYS A 35 -1.01 -23.21 5.22
N ARG A 36 -1.76 -23.14 6.32
CA ARG A 36 -2.40 -21.89 6.75
C ARG A 36 -1.34 -20.93 7.30
N ILE A 37 -1.48 -19.65 6.96
CA ILE A 37 -0.71 -18.57 7.58
C ILE A 37 -1.62 -17.69 8.47
N ALA A 38 -1.08 -17.27 9.61
CA ALA A 38 -1.72 -16.30 10.48
C ALA A 38 -1.27 -14.89 10.10
N ALA A 39 -2.07 -14.20 9.30
CA ALA A 39 -1.83 -12.82 8.94
C ALA A 39 -3.13 -12.01 9.00
N ALA A 40 -2.99 -10.74 9.40
CA ALA A 40 -4.08 -9.77 9.41
C ALA A 40 -3.73 -8.64 8.44
N PHE A 41 -4.65 -8.35 7.51
CA PHE A 41 -4.46 -7.27 6.54
C PHE A 41 -4.60 -5.92 7.23
N TYR A 42 -3.58 -5.10 7.07
CA TYR A 42 -3.55 -3.72 7.55
C TYR A 42 -4.09 -2.75 6.51
N GLY A 43 -3.59 -2.85 5.27
CA GLY A 43 -4.23 -2.31 4.08
C GLY A 43 -4.86 -3.43 3.26
N VAL A 44 -5.92 -3.11 2.53
CA VAL A 44 -6.60 -4.05 1.63
C VAL A 44 -7.01 -3.33 0.34
N ALA A 45 -6.73 -3.95 -0.79
CA ALA A 45 -7.18 -3.47 -2.09
C ALA A 45 -7.57 -4.66 -2.97
N VAL A 46 -8.55 -4.47 -3.86
CA VAL A 46 -8.94 -5.48 -4.84
C VAL A 46 -8.28 -5.11 -6.16
N ASN A 47 -7.58 -6.05 -6.78
CA ASN A 47 -7.05 -5.86 -8.12
C ASN A 47 -8.22 -5.74 -9.11
N PRO A 48 -8.39 -4.58 -9.78
CA PRO A 48 -9.54 -4.34 -10.64
C PRO A 48 -9.53 -5.21 -11.91
N ASN A 49 -8.41 -5.88 -12.23
CA ASN A 49 -8.27 -6.67 -13.45
C ASN A 49 -8.67 -8.14 -13.30
N ASP A 50 -8.48 -8.72 -12.12
CA ASP A 50 -8.67 -10.16 -11.89
C ASP A 50 -9.47 -10.50 -10.63
N GLY A 51 -9.88 -9.48 -9.83
CA GLY A 51 -10.67 -9.68 -8.62
C GLY A 51 -9.89 -10.24 -7.43
N THR A 52 -8.57 -10.39 -7.54
CA THR A 52 -7.72 -10.85 -6.44
C THR A 52 -7.67 -9.80 -5.33
N VAL A 53 -7.65 -10.25 -4.08
CA VAL A 53 -7.55 -9.38 -2.92
C VAL A 53 -6.10 -9.31 -2.49
N TRP A 54 -5.57 -8.10 -2.34
CA TRP A 54 -4.22 -7.86 -1.88
C TRP A 54 -4.27 -7.19 -0.51
N GLY A 55 -3.37 -7.60 0.38
CA GLY A 55 -3.26 -7.01 1.69
C GLY A 55 -1.83 -6.90 2.19
N SER A 56 -1.54 -5.79 2.86
CA SER A 56 -0.26 -5.60 3.54
C SER A 56 -0.34 -6.14 4.97
N VAL A 57 0.78 -6.66 5.47
CA VAL A 57 0.91 -7.19 6.82
C VAL A 57 2.04 -6.45 7.51
N LEU A 58 1.72 -5.86 8.66
CA LEU A 58 2.67 -5.14 9.50
C LEU A 58 3.72 -6.08 10.11
N GLY A 59 4.74 -5.48 10.72
CA GLY A 59 5.78 -6.19 11.47
C GLY A 59 7.12 -6.14 10.76
N PHE A 60 8.13 -6.74 11.36
CA PHE A 60 9.45 -6.87 10.75
C PHE A 60 9.68 -8.34 10.36
N PRO A 61 9.98 -8.65 9.10
CA PRO A 61 10.07 -7.73 7.95
C PRO A 61 8.70 -7.35 7.35
N GLY A 62 7.62 -8.06 7.72
CA GLY A 62 6.26 -7.85 7.18
C GLY A 62 6.08 -8.38 5.75
N TYR A 63 4.87 -8.27 5.19
CA TYR A 63 4.54 -8.88 3.89
C TYR A 63 3.52 -8.08 3.08
N VAL A 64 3.46 -8.37 1.79
CA VAL A 64 2.25 -8.22 0.97
C VAL A 64 1.73 -9.61 0.62
N ILE A 65 0.43 -9.83 0.76
CA ILE A 65 -0.24 -11.10 0.50
C ILE A 65 -1.24 -10.90 -0.62
N ARG A 66 -1.21 -11.78 -1.62
CA ARG A 66 -2.28 -11.96 -2.62
C ARG A 66 -3.20 -13.07 -2.13
N LEU A 67 -4.50 -12.87 -2.21
CA LEU A 67 -5.53 -13.87 -1.99
C LEU A 67 -6.36 -13.99 -3.26
N ASP A 68 -6.33 -15.16 -3.87
CA ASP A 68 -7.25 -15.53 -4.93
C ASP A 68 -8.48 -16.19 -4.29
N PRO A 69 -9.67 -15.58 -4.35
CA PRO A 69 -10.86 -16.17 -3.74
C PRO A 69 -11.32 -17.46 -4.45
N GLY A 70 -10.96 -17.68 -5.72
CA GLY A 70 -11.52 -18.75 -6.53
C GLY A 70 -13.05 -18.69 -6.65
N THR A 71 -13.67 -19.79 -7.03
CA THR A 71 -15.13 -19.87 -7.25
C THR A 71 -15.94 -20.17 -5.99
N ASN A 72 -15.31 -20.72 -4.95
CA ASN A 72 -15.93 -21.03 -3.66
C ASN A 72 -14.92 -20.73 -2.53
N PRO A 73 -14.82 -19.47 -2.06
CA PRO A 73 -13.72 -19.03 -1.20
C PRO A 73 -13.41 -19.92 0.01
N PRO A 74 -14.40 -20.44 0.76
CA PRO A 74 -14.15 -21.37 1.87
C PRO A 74 -13.36 -22.64 1.51
N ALA A 75 -13.40 -23.08 0.24
CA ALA A 75 -12.81 -24.35 -0.22
C ALA A 75 -11.74 -24.18 -1.31
N THR A 76 -11.77 -23.11 -2.10
CA THR A 76 -10.87 -22.95 -3.27
C THR A 76 -9.84 -21.84 -3.14
N ALA A 77 -9.97 -20.96 -2.15
CA ALA A 77 -9.11 -19.79 -2.09
C ALA A 77 -7.67 -20.16 -1.73
N LEU A 78 -6.71 -19.58 -2.46
CA LEU A 78 -5.28 -19.72 -2.24
C LEU A 78 -4.64 -18.35 -2.03
N ALA A 79 -3.63 -18.33 -1.17
CA ALA A 79 -2.85 -17.15 -0.85
C ALA A 79 -1.41 -17.31 -1.35
N GLU A 80 -0.79 -16.19 -1.68
CA GLU A 80 0.63 -16.05 -1.95
C GLU A 80 1.18 -14.96 -1.03
N VAL A 81 2.42 -15.12 -0.57
CA VAL A 81 3.07 -14.21 0.37
C VAL A 81 4.38 -13.69 -0.19
N PHE A 82 4.59 -12.38 -0.10
CA PHE A 82 5.77 -11.70 -0.64
C PHE A 82 6.39 -10.81 0.43
N GLU A 83 7.63 -11.10 0.78
CA GLU A 83 8.43 -10.32 1.71
C GLU A 83 9.25 -9.28 0.94
N PRO A 84 9.26 -8.00 1.34
CA PRO A 84 10.15 -7.01 0.74
C PRO A 84 11.62 -7.39 1.03
N PRO A 85 12.51 -7.36 0.03
CA PRO A 85 13.92 -7.61 0.26
C PRO A 85 14.55 -6.43 1.01
N LEU A 86 15.57 -6.71 1.83
CA LEU A 86 16.40 -5.65 2.42
C LEU A 86 16.99 -4.75 1.32
N PRO A 87 17.10 -3.43 1.54
CA PRO A 87 16.85 -2.71 2.80
C PRO A 87 15.36 -2.38 3.07
N GLY A 88 14.43 -2.87 2.26
CA GLY A 88 12.98 -2.75 2.49
C GLY A 88 12.50 -3.56 3.69
N TYR A 89 11.64 -2.98 4.54
CA TYR A 89 10.93 -3.70 5.60
C TYR A 89 9.75 -2.90 6.15
N GLY A 90 8.84 -3.60 6.84
CA GLY A 90 7.70 -3.05 7.56
C GLY A 90 6.70 -2.32 6.66
N PRO A 91 6.02 -3.03 5.73
CA PRO A 91 4.88 -2.50 5.00
C PRO A 91 3.86 -1.82 5.92
N ARG A 92 3.23 -0.77 5.41
CA ARG A 92 2.15 -0.03 6.06
C ARG A 92 0.89 -0.13 5.22
N GLY A 93 0.06 0.91 5.19
CA GLY A 93 -1.16 0.87 4.39
C GLY A 93 -0.84 0.89 2.90
N MET A 94 -1.51 0.05 2.13
CA MET A 94 -1.20 -0.19 0.71
C MET A 94 -2.41 0.05 -0.17
N ASP A 95 -2.16 0.25 -1.46
CA ASP A 95 -3.19 0.25 -2.50
C ASP A 95 -2.63 -0.36 -3.79
N ILE A 96 -3.48 -0.63 -4.77
CA ILE A 96 -3.11 -1.27 -6.04
C ILE A 96 -3.45 -0.37 -7.23
N ASP A 97 -2.58 -0.36 -8.22
CA ASP A 97 -2.82 0.36 -9.48
C ASP A 97 -3.63 -0.48 -10.48
N ARG A 98 -4.11 0.15 -11.57
CA ARG A 98 -4.87 -0.55 -12.62
C ARG A 98 -4.04 -1.50 -13.47
N ARG A 99 -2.74 -1.64 -13.22
CA ARG A 99 -1.85 -2.62 -13.85
C ARG A 99 -1.55 -3.79 -12.91
N GLY A 100 -2.19 -3.84 -11.75
CA GLY A 100 -2.00 -4.88 -10.73
C GLY A 100 -0.69 -4.73 -9.94
N VAL A 101 -0.11 -3.52 -9.91
CA VAL A 101 1.08 -3.22 -9.10
C VAL A 101 0.64 -2.78 -7.72
N VAL A 102 1.14 -3.47 -6.69
CA VAL A 102 0.89 -3.09 -5.29
C VAL A 102 1.87 -2.00 -4.89
N TRP A 103 1.38 -0.96 -4.23
CA TRP A 103 2.19 0.13 -3.69
C TRP A 103 2.00 0.24 -2.18
N THR A 104 3.10 0.29 -1.44
CA THR A 104 3.09 0.41 0.02
C THR A 104 4.23 1.30 0.50
N PRO A 105 4.03 2.18 1.50
CA PRO A 105 5.13 2.73 2.26
C PRO A 105 5.76 1.63 3.10
N LEU A 106 7.06 1.71 3.28
CA LEU A 106 7.87 0.83 4.13
C LEU A 106 8.42 1.62 5.31
N SER A 107 8.54 0.96 6.46
CA SER A 107 9.14 1.53 7.66
C SER A 107 10.64 1.81 7.49
N SER A 108 11.27 1.26 6.45
CA SER A 108 12.63 1.60 6.02
C SER A 108 12.74 2.95 5.28
N GLY A 109 11.67 3.74 5.20
CA GLY A 109 11.69 5.07 4.59
C GLY A 109 11.63 5.08 3.07
N HIS A 110 10.98 4.07 2.48
CA HIS A 110 10.72 3.97 1.04
C HIS A 110 9.22 3.89 0.76
N ILE A 111 8.79 4.31 -0.42
CA ILE A 111 7.62 3.69 -1.06
C ILE A 111 8.12 2.53 -1.91
N ALA A 112 7.43 1.41 -1.86
CA ALA A 112 7.78 0.22 -2.63
C ALA A 112 6.66 -0.12 -3.60
N SER A 113 7.03 -0.54 -4.81
CA SER A 113 6.14 -1.27 -5.71
C SER A 113 6.44 -2.76 -5.65
N PHE A 114 5.39 -3.57 -5.80
CA PHE A 114 5.49 -5.01 -6.03
C PHE A 114 4.71 -5.43 -7.28
N GLU A 115 5.41 -6.07 -8.22
CA GLU A 115 4.87 -6.56 -9.48
C GLU A 115 5.01 -8.09 -9.58
N ARG A 116 3.93 -8.81 -9.27
CA ARG A 116 3.89 -10.29 -9.32
C ARG A 116 4.36 -10.87 -10.66
N LYS A 117 4.07 -10.20 -11.78
CA LYS A 117 4.47 -10.64 -13.13
C LYS A 117 5.99 -10.66 -13.35
N LYS A 118 6.77 -9.99 -12.50
CA LYS A 118 8.24 -10.01 -12.58
C LYS A 118 8.83 -11.23 -11.89
N CYS A 119 8.06 -11.97 -11.08
CA CYS A 119 8.53 -13.19 -10.43
C CYS A 119 8.96 -14.24 -11.46
N LYS A 120 10.17 -14.75 -11.31
CA LYS A 120 10.83 -15.73 -12.18
C LYS A 120 10.74 -17.15 -11.64
N GLY A 121 10.67 -17.28 -10.31
CA GLY A 121 10.56 -18.55 -9.61
C GLY A 121 9.11 -19.06 -9.51
N PRO A 122 8.92 -20.27 -8.93
CA PRO A 122 7.59 -20.77 -8.60
C PRO A 122 6.89 -19.88 -7.58
N LEU A 123 5.55 -19.84 -7.65
CA LEU A 123 4.67 -19.07 -6.76
C LEU A 123 3.91 -19.95 -5.76
N ASN A 124 4.23 -21.24 -5.72
CA ASN A 124 3.73 -22.23 -4.78
C ASN A 124 4.82 -23.28 -4.50
N GLY A 125 4.61 -24.11 -3.47
CA GLY A 125 5.53 -25.16 -3.04
C GLY A 125 6.18 -24.89 -1.67
N PRO A 126 6.97 -25.85 -1.17
CA PRO A 126 7.35 -25.92 0.25
C PRO A 126 8.34 -24.82 0.68
N THR A 127 9.04 -24.20 -0.26
CA THR A 127 10.03 -23.13 -0.02
C THR A 127 9.51 -21.74 -0.38
N VAL A 128 8.28 -21.64 -0.89
CA VAL A 128 7.66 -20.40 -1.38
C VAL A 128 6.94 -19.71 -0.23
N THR A 129 7.72 -19.16 0.71
CA THR A 129 7.23 -18.68 2.02
C THR A 129 7.44 -17.18 2.25
N GLY A 130 7.70 -16.40 1.18
CA GLY A 130 7.85 -14.94 1.25
C GLY A 130 8.99 -14.38 0.39
N LYS A 131 10.19 -14.96 0.52
CA LYS A 131 11.43 -14.40 -0.05
C LYS A 131 11.72 -14.81 -1.50
N HIS A 132 10.84 -15.56 -2.13
CA HIS A 132 11.09 -16.23 -3.41
C HIS A 132 10.98 -15.33 -4.65
N CYS A 133 10.47 -14.10 -4.50
CA CYS A 133 10.32 -13.13 -5.60
C CYS A 133 10.91 -11.74 -5.25
N PRO A 134 12.22 -11.63 -5.00
CA PRO A 134 12.87 -10.33 -4.77
C PRO A 134 12.77 -9.40 -5.98
N GLU A 135 12.78 -9.95 -7.21
CA GLU A 135 12.70 -9.22 -8.47
C GLU A 135 11.35 -8.54 -8.73
N GLY A 136 10.31 -8.92 -7.98
CA GLY A 136 9.01 -8.25 -7.98
C GLY A 136 9.06 -6.87 -7.35
N TRP A 137 10.04 -6.60 -6.49
CA TRP A 137 10.10 -5.38 -5.69
C TRP A 137 10.91 -4.27 -6.36
N THR A 138 10.47 -3.03 -6.20
CA THR A 138 11.29 -1.83 -6.48
C THR A 138 11.09 -0.84 -5.34
N LEU A 139 12.20 -0.31 -4.81
CA LEU A 139 12.20 0.59 -3.65
C LEU A 139 12.57 2.00 -4.08
N TYR A 140 11.76 2.98 -3.68
CA TYR A 140 11.97 4.40 -3.94
C TYR A 140 12.13 5.13 -2.60
N PRO A 141 13.34 5.59 -2.24
CA PRO A 141 13.57 6.32 -1.00
C PRO A 141 12.70 7.57 -0.96
N PHE A 142 11.94 7.78 0.12
CA PHE A 142 11.18 9.02 0.28
C PHE A 142 12.13 10.24 0.35
N PRO A 143 11.67 11.43 -0.08
CA PRO A 143 12.46 12.64 0.06
C PRO A 143 12.61 13.01 1.54
N GLY A 144 13.80 13.48 1.90
CA GLY A 144 14.11 13.91 3.26
C GLY A 144 15.43 13.33 3.78
N PRO A 145 15.84 13.72 4.99
CA PRO A 145 17.07 13.23 5.59
C PRO A 145 16.92 11.77 6.03
N GLN A 146 18.05 11.12 6.27
CA GLN A 146 18.14 9.83 6.94
C GLN A 146 18.62 10.03 8.39
N LEU A 147 18.37 9.05 9.27
CA LEU A 147 18.93 9.04 10.62
C LEU A 147 20.47 9.00 10.58
N ALA A 148 21.10 9.65 11.57
CA ALA A 148 22.55 9.70 11.67
C ALA A 148 23.17 8.29 11.70
N ASN A 149 24.27 8.10 10.96
CA ASN A 149 25.06 6.87 10.86
C ASN A 149 24.39 5.68 10.16
N VAL A 150 23.16 5.81 9.64
CA VAL A 150 22.56 4.79 8.75
C VAL A 150 23.16 4.92 7.36
N THR A 151 23.69 3.82 6.82
CA THR A 151 24.33 3.79 5.50
C THR A 151 23.45 3.18 4.41
N GLU A 152 22.41 2.44 4.79
CA GLU A 152 21.39 1.93 3.89
C GLU A 152 20.55 3.06 3.28
N THR A 153 20.04 2.83 2.06
CA THR A 153 19.11 3.75 1.41
C THR A 153 17.81 3.88 2.22
N GLY A 154 17.14 5.01 2.08
CA GLY A 154 15.87 5.30 2.74
C GLY A 154 15.83 6.73 3.26
N SER A 155 14.88 7.02 4.14
CA SER A 155 14.79 8.29 4.85
C SER A 155 14.15 8.09 6.22
N ALA A 156 14.19 9.12 7.06
CA ALA A 156 13.47 9.19 8.33
C ALA A 156 11.98 9.58 8.16
N GLU A 157 11.43 9.53 6.94
CA GLU A 157 10.02 9.82 6.68
C GLU A 157 9.11 8.81 7.39
N ALA A 158 8.05 9.32 8.02
CA ALA A 158 7.02 8.56 8.71
C ALA A 158 5.74 8.41 7.88
N SER A 159 5.81 7.63 6.80
CA SER A 159 4.64 7.39 5.94
C SER A 159 3.68 6.34 6.51
N TYR A 160 2.37 6.61 6.46
CA TYR A 160 1.33 5.77 7.06
C TYR A 160 0.56 4.91 6.04
N TYR A 161 0.19 5.47 4.88
CA TYR A 161 -0.58 4.78 3.84
C TYR A 161 -0.16 5.28 2.45
N THR A 162 -0.34 4.45 1.43
CA THR A 162 -0.35 4.84 0.02
C THR A 162 -1.74 4.65 -0.58
N TRP A 163 -2.26 5.67 -1.27
CA TRP A 163 -3.42 5.59 -2.17
C TRP A 163 -2.95 5.76 -3.61
N VAL A 164 -3.54 5.04 -4.56
CA VAL A 164 -3.17 5.18 -5.98
C VAL A 164 -4.24 5.97 -6.73
N ASP A 165 -3.85 7.08 -7.37
CA ASP A 165 -4.73 7.83 -8.27
C ASP A 165 -4.90 7.08 -9.60
N GLN A 166 -5.75 6.07 -9.60
CA GLN A 166 -6.01 5.22 -10.77
C GLN A 166 -6.60 6.00 -11.96
N PHE A 167 -7.22 7.16 -11.72
CA PHE A 167 -8.08 7.83 -12.69
C PHE A 167 -7.60 9.23 -13.11
N ASP A 168 -6.43 9.68 -12.66
CA ASP A 168 -5.96 11.05 -12.87
C ASP A 168 -6.91 12.11 -12.25
N THR A 169 -7.35 11.82 -11.03
CA THR A 169 -8.24 12.66 -10.25
C THR A 169 -7.56 13.96 -9.83
N LEU A 170 -6.28 13.94 -9.50
CA LEU A 170 -5.53 15.15 -9.16
C LEU A 170 -5.06 15.91 -10.39
N GLY A 171 -4.72 15.23 -11.50
CA GLY A 171 -4.09 15.83 -12.68
C GLY A 171 -2.57 15.57 -12.81
N LEU A 172 -2.02 14.60 -12.07
CA LEU A 172 -0.60 14.20 -12.17
C LEU A 172 -0.36 12.98 -13.07
N GLY A 173 -1.42 12.42 -13.65
CA GLY A 173 -1.41 11.19 -14.44
C GLY A 173 -2.24 10.07 -13.79
N ARG A 174 -2.50 9.02 -14.57
CA ARG A 174 -3.14 7.79 -14.09
C ARG A 174 -2.14 6.89 -13.39
N ASP A 175 -2.63 6.10 -12.45
CA ASP A 175 -1.86 5.11 -11.69
C ASP A 175 -0.69 5.73 -10.91
N VAL A 176 -0.87 6.97 -10.41
CA VAL A 176 0.14 7.66 -9.61
C VAL A 176 -0.03 7.26 -8.14
N PRO A 177 0.93 6.55 -7.51
CA PRO A 177 0.87 6.27 -6.09
C PRO A 177 1.23 7.52 -5.28
N ILE A 178 0.43 7.81 -4.26
CA ILE A 178 0.57 8.96 -3.38
C ILE A 178 0.64 8.47 -1.93
N ALA A 179 1.80 8.62 -1.30
CA ALA A 179 2.00 8.30 0.10
C ALA A 179 1.64 9.48 1.00
N THR A 180 1.08 9.20 2.17
CA THR A 180 0.91 10.19 3.24
C THR A 180 2.25 10.45 3.92
N GLY A 181 2.89 11.61 3.69
CA GLY A 181 4.19 11.97 4.28
C GLY A 181 4.02 12.77 5.56
N ASN A 182 3.90 12.09 6.71
CA ASN A 182 3.67 12.78 7.99
C ASN A 182 4.90 13.54 8.50
N GLY A 183 6.10 13.09 8.15
CA GLY A 183 7.34 13.82 8.48
C GLY A 183 7.52 15.06 7.59
N ASN A 184 7.06 14.97 6.34
CA ASN A 184 7.10 16.06 5.35
C ASN A 184 5.91 17.04 5.43
N GLU A 185 4.89 16.75 6.25
CA GLU A 185 3.62 17.50 6.29
C GLU A 185 2.97 17.62 4.90
N SER A 186 2.93 16.50 4.18
CA SER A 186 2.55 16.50 2.77
C SER A 186 1.91 15.23 2.26
N LEU A 187 1.43 15.31 1.02
CA LEU A 187 1.18 14.16 0.17
C LEU A 187 2.36 13.99 -0.80
N LEU A 188 2.92 12.79 -0.86
CA LEU A 188 4.12 12.46 -1.62
C LEU A 188 3.72 11.63 -2.85
N ALA A 189 3.47 12.30 -3.97
CA ALA A 189 3.12 11.64 -5.24
C ALA A 189 4.39 11.21 -5.99
N LEU A 190 4.49 9.94 -6.39
CA LEU A 190 5.61 9.43 -7.17
C LEU A 190 5.23 9.43 -8.66
N VAL A 191 5.72 10.43 -9.40
CA VAL A 191 5.46 10.63 -10.83
C VAL A 191 6.74 10.36 -11.60
N ASN A 192 6.72 9.38 -12.52
CA ASN A 192 7.90 9.01 -13.31
C ASN A 192 9.17 8.80 -12.44
N SER A 193 9.03 8.07 -11.34
CA SER A 193 10.08 7.81 -10.34
C SER A 193 10.63 9.03 -9.60
N ASN A 194 9.98 10.19 -9.71
CA ASN A 194 10.34 11.43 -9.00
C ASN A 194 9.19 11.87 -8.08
N PHE A 195 9.54 12.40 -6.91
CA PHE A 195 8.52 12.86 -5.96
C PHE A 195 8.05 14.28 -6.26
N VAL A 196 6.73 14.44 -6.36
CA VAL A 196 6.03 15.72 -6.28
C VAL A 196 5.50 15.86 -4.85
N ASN A 197 6.03 16.83 -4.12
CA ASN A 197 5.72 17.04 -2.71
C ASN A 197 4.60 18.07 -2.53
N LEU A 198 3.39 17.63 -2.20
CA LEU A 198 2.22 18.49 -2.01
C LEU A 198 2.12 18.89 -0.54
N ARG A 199 2.93 19.86 -0.13
CA ARG A 199 3.01 20.31 1.27
C ARG A 199 1.82 21.18 1.67
N VAL A 200 1.33 20.98 2.90
CA VAL A 200 0.42 21.91 3.57
C VAL A 200 1.27 22.79 4.50
N PRO A 201 1.55 24.05 4.12
CA PRO A 201 2.52 24.86 4.86
C PRO A 201 1.96 25.43 6.16
N TYR A 202 0.64 25.60 6.26
CA TYR A 202 -0.02 26.14 7.45
C TYR A 202 -1.45 25.59 7.63
N PRO A 203 -1.90 25.39 8.88
CA PRO A 203 -1.07 25.38 10.08
C PRO A 203 -0.10 24.17 10.08
N LEU A 204 1.04 24.32 10.74
CA LEU A 204 2.04 23.26 10.93
C LEU A 204 1.43 22.07 11.68
N GLY A 205 1.94 20.89 11.37
CA GLY A 205 1.49 19.60 11.90
C GLY A 205 0.50 18.87 11.00
N PHE A 206 0.49 19.11 9.68
CA PHE A 206 -0.32 18.31 8.76
C PHE A 206 0.11 16.84 8.85
N TYR A 207 -0.75 16.05 9.50
CA TYR A 207 -0.53 14.64 9.76
C TYR A 207 -1.72 13.88 9.23
N THR A 208 -1.57 13.10 8.18
CA THR A 208 -2.67 12.41 7.52
C THR A 208 -2.43 10.91 7.46
N LYS A 209 -3.53 10.16 7.57
CA LYS A 209 -3.53 8.70 7.55
C LYS A 209 -4.19 8.11 6.31
N TRP A 210 -4.87 8.94 5.54
CA TRP A 210 -5.55 8.55 4.32
C TRP A 210 -5.93 9.78 3.51
N MET A 211 -6.12 9.59 2.22
CA MET A 211 -6.71 10.56 1.30
C MET A 211 -7.61 9.82 0.32
N ASP A 212 -8.50 10.54 -0.34
CA ASP A 212 -9.19 10.02 -1.51
C ASP A 212 -9.40 11.12 -2.55
N GLY A 213 -9.57 10.69 -3.79
CA GLY A 213 -9.86 11.55 -4.93
C GLY A 213 -11.36 11.60 -5.23
N ARG A 214 -11.84 12.75 -5.70
CA ARG A 214 -13.19 12.85 -6.26
C ARG A 214 -13.20 13.72 -7.51
N ILE A 215 -13.89 13.25 -8.55
CA ILE A 215 -14.26 14.02 -9.73
C ILE A 215 -15.75 14.36 -9.57
N ASP A 216 -16.02 15.59 -9.17
CA ASP A 216 -17.36 16.16 -9.02
C ASP A 216 -18.00 16.47 -10.37
N ASP A 217 -17.23 17.02 -11.31
CA ASP A 217 -17.68 17.36 -12.66
C ASP A 217 -16.52 17.19 -13.64
N PRO A 218 -16.55 16.18 -14.53
CA PRO A 218 -15.48 15.93 -15.49
C PRO A 218 -15.34 17.03 -16.55
N ASP A 219 -16.38 17.83 -16.80
CA ASP A 219 -16.43 18.84 -17.85
C ASP A 219 -15.83 20.18 -17.40
N THR A 220 -15.57 20.36 -16.10
CA THR A 220 -15.00 21.62 -15.53
C THR A 220 -13.50 21.57 -15.31
N GLY A 221 -12.81 20.58 -15.88
CA GLY A 221 -11.36 20.48 -15.85
C GLY A 221 -10.79 20.27 -14.44
N TRP A 222 -9.82 21.08 -14.03
CA TRP A 222 -9.17 20.96 -12.72
C TRP A 222 -10.05 21.41 -11.55
N LYS A 223 -11.09 22.20 -11.81
CA LYS A 223 -11.97 22.76 -10.78
C LYS A 223 -12.95 21.73 -10.22
N GLY A 224 -13.45 20.85 -11.09
CA GLY A 224 -14.38 19.79 -10.75
C GLY A 224 -13.71 18.54 -10.18
N ARG A 225 -12.42 18.59 -9.86
CA ARG A 225 -11.70 17.46 -9.27
C ARG A 225 -10.76 17.89 -8.16
N GLY A 226 -10.34 16.94 -7.33
CA GLY A 226 -9.35 17.18 -6.30
C GLY A 226 -9.10 15.97 -5.42
N LEU A 227 -8.19 16.13 -4.46
CA LEU A 227 -7.98 15.18 -3.38
C LEU A 227 -8.44 15.79 -2.07
N TRP A 228 -8.95 14.95 -1.17
CA TRP A 228 -9.32 15.33 0.19
C TRP A 228 -8.55 14.46 1.16
N ALA A 229 -7.83 15.10 2.07
CA ALA A 229 -7.07 14.42 3.11
C ALA A 229 -7.44 14.98 4.48
N THR A 230 -7.58 14.11 5.47
CA THR A 230 -7.89 14.51 6.85
C THR A 230 -6.62 14.75 7.64
N VAL A 231 -6.63 15.78 8.49
CA VAL A 231 -5.67 15.91 9.59
C VAL A 231 -6.07 14.92 10.69
N SER A 232 -5.35 13.81 10.75
CA SER A 232 -5.68 12.57 11.48
C SER A 232 -4.77 12.30 12.67
N THR A 233 -4.10 13.33 13.21
CA THR A 233 -3.36 13.18 14.46
C THR A 233 -4.31 12.88 15.63
N ARG A 234 -3.86 12.05 16.56
CA ARG A 234 -4.59 11.77 17.81
C ARG A 234 -4.43 12.87 18.85
N ALA A 235 -3.49 13.80 18.63
CA ALA A 235 -3.19 14.89 19.53
C ALA A 235 -3.24 16.24 18.78
N PRO A 236 -4.42 16.67 18.28
CA PRO A 236 -4.53 17.91 17.53
C PRO A 236 -4.16 19.14 18.36
N PHE A 237 -4.25 19.05 19.69
CA PHE A 237 -3.82 20.09 20.63
C PHE A 237 -2.30 20.28 20.72
N HIS A 238 -1.48 19.40 20.11
CA HIS A 238 -0.04 19.57 19.93
C HIS A 238 0.34 20.20 18.58
N MET A 239 -0.64 20.47 17.71
CA MET A 239 -0.39 21.16 16.44
C MET A 239 -0.37 22.68 16.65
N GLU A 240 0.04 23.42 15.62
CA GLU A 240 -0.15 24.86 15.58
C GLU A 240 -1.63 25.22 15.77
N GLY A 241 -1.91 26.13 16.71
CA GLY A 241 -3.24 26.45 17.22
C GLY A 241 -3.51 25.96 18.66
N GLY A 242 -2.81 24.92 19.13
CA GLY A 242 -2.84 24.49 20.53
C GLY A 242 -4.20 23.97 21.02
N LYS A 243 -4.48 24.16 22.32
CA LYS A 243 -5.72 23.69 22.97
C LYS A 243 -6.97 24.21 22.23
N GLY A 244 -7.89 23.30 21.92
CA GLY A 244 -9.11 23.61 21.16
C GLY A 244 -8.99 23.34 19.65
N THR A 245 -7.79 23.04 19.15
CA THR A 245 -7.61 22.59 17.76
C THR A 245 -8.33 21.26 17.52
N THR A 246 -9.14 21.21 16.47
CA THR A 246 -9.88 20.03 16.02
C THR A 246 -9.29 19.46 14.73
N SER A 247 -9.75 18.26 14.33
CA SER A 247 -9.44 17.69 13.02
C SER A 247 -10.03 18.54 11.89
N LYS A 248 -9.38 18.52 10.73
CA LYS A 248 -9.72 19.31 9.53
C LYS A 248 -9.64 18.42 8.30
N VAL A 249 -10.31 18.84 7.24
CA VAL A 249 -10.14 18.28 5.89
C VAL A 249 -9.41 19.31 5.04
N VAL A 250 -8.37 18.88 4.34
CA VAL A 250 -7.60 19.67 3.39
C VAL A 250 -7.98 19.21 1.99
N LYS A 251 -8.36 20.18 1.12
CA LYS A 251 -8.61 19.94 -0.30
C LYS A 251 -7.36 20.33 -1.10
N PHE A 252 -6.87 19.41 -1.93
CA PHE A 252 -5.82 19.66 -2.91
C PHE A 252 -6.45 19.78 -4.29
N GLN A 253 -6.10 20.84 -5.00
CA GLN A 253 -6.42 21.01 -6.43
C GLN A 253 -5.17 21.43 -7.16
N LEU A 254 -4.93 20.81 -8.31
CA LEU A 254 -3.79 21.12 -9.15
C LEU A 254 -4.27 21.83 -10.42
N ARG A 255 -3.79 23.06 -10.62
CA ARG A 255 -4.04 23.78 -11.86
C ARG A 255 -3.16 23.21 -12.98
N PRO A 256 -3.64 23.18 -14.24
CA PRO A 256 -2.82 22.75 -15.37
C PRO A 256 -1.67 23.74 -15.65
N ASP A 257 -1.86 25.02 -15.32
CA ASP A 257 -0.85 26.06 -15.41
C ASP A 257 -1.11 27.18 -14.37
N PRO A 258 -0.11 28.04 -14.09
CA PRO A 258 -0.24 29.10 -13.08
C PRO A 258 -1.32 30.16 -13.38
N LEU A 259 -1.71 30.34 -14.65
CA LEU A 259 -2.67 31.35 -15.11
C LEU A 259 -4.10 30.82 -15.22
N ALA A 260 -4.31 29.51 -15.07
CA ALA A 260 -5.63 28.89 -15.10
C ALA A 260 -6.58 29.53 -14.06
N ARG A 261 -7.74 29.99 -14.54
CA ARG A 261 -8.75 30.70 -13.74
C ARG A 261 -9.95 29.83 -13.45
#